data_AF-A0A1G4RXP0-F1
#
_entry.id   AF-A0A1G4RXP0-F1
#
_cell.length_a   1.000
_cell.length_b   1.000
_cell.length_c   1.000
_cell.angle_alpha   90.00
_cell.angle_beta   90.00
_cell.angle_gamma   90.00
#
_symmetry.space_group_name_H-M   'P 1'
#
loop_
_entity.id
_entity.type
_entity.pdbx_description
1 polymer ?
#
loop_
_entity_poly.entity_id
_entity_poly.type
_entity_poly.pdbx_seq_one_letter_code
_entity_poly.pdbx_strand_id
1 'polypeptide(L)'
;MRIKQIKKHFNSAINEIAEHPQDYCFDPERDFTRKRKISAKDVIKGVINMSGSSLKNEVIDMFMESSDMPTTPAFIQQRDKLKPT
;
A
#
# COMPACT_ATOMS: atom_id res chain seq x y z
N MET A 1 -15.09 -23.47 -5.53
CA MET A 1 -13.93 -23.08 -4.70
C MET A 1 -12.88 -22.41 -5.58
N ARG A 2 -12.99 -21.13 -5.94
CA ARG A 2 -12.06 -20.53 -6.94
C ARG A 2 -11.65 -19.08 -6.64
N ILE A 3 -12.52 -18.08 -6.80
CA ILE A 3 -12.09 -16.67 -6.70
C ILE A 3 -12.06 -16.13 -5.25
N LYS A 4 -13.06 -16.47 -4.43
CA LYS A 4 -13.17 -15.95 -3.05
C LYS A 4 -11.96 -16.35 -2.18
N GLN A 5 -11.46 -17.56 -2.35
CA GLN A 5 -10.29 -18.04 -1.61
C GLN A 5 -8.99 -17.42 -2.12
N ILE A 6 -8.83 -17.24 -3.44
CA ILE A 6 -7.69 -16.50 -3.99
C ILE A 6 -7.67 -15.08 -3.43
N LYS A 7 -8.81 -14.37 -3.45
CA LYS A 7 -8.91 -13.03 -2.84
C LYS A 7 -8.60 -13.06 -1.34
N LYS A 8 -9.00 -14.11 -0.62
CA LYS A 8 -8.70 -14.26 0.80
C LYS A 8 -7.19 -14.46 1.02
N HIS A 9 -6.56 -15.38 0.31
CA HIS A 9 -5.11 -15.62 0.42
C HIS A 9 -4.30 -14.39 0.02
N PHE A 10 -4.69 -13.72 -1.06
CA PHE A 10 -4.06 -12.47 -1.49
C PHE A 10 -4.12 -11.39 -0.39
N ASN A 11 -5.30 -11.15 0.18
CA ASN A 11 -5.42 -10.18 1.28
C ASN A 11 -4.67 -10.64 2.54
N SER A 12 -4.61 -11.95 2.80
CA SER A 12 -3.87 -12.50 3.93
C SER A 12 -2.37 -12.27 3.79
N ALA A 13 -1.81 -12.55 2.62
CA ALA A 13 -0.39 -12.33 2.33
C ALA A 13 -0.02 -10.85 2.44
N ILE A 14 -0.88 -9.95 1.92
CA ILE A 14 -0.66 -8.50 2.10
C ILE A 14 -0.70 -8.10 3.57
N ASN A 15 -1.63 -8.67 4.36
CA ASN A 15 -1.70 -8.36 5.79
C ASN A 15 -0.44 -8.84 6.53
N GLU A 16 0.04 -10.04 6.22
CA GLU A 16 1.27 -10.60 6.81
C GLU A 16 2.47 -9.69 6.52
N ILE A 17 2.65 -9.25 5.28
CA ILE A 17 3.71 -8.30 4.91
C ILE A 17 3.52 -6.96 5.65
N ALA A 18 2.28 -6.49 5.78
CA ALA A 18 1.98 -5.22 6.46
C ALA A 18 2.07 -5.29 7.99
N GLU A 19 2.04 -6.48 8.58
CA GLU A 19 2.31 -6.73 10.01
C GLU A 19 3.82 -6.77 10.29
N HIS A 20 4.63 -7.06 9.26
CA HIS A 20 6.09 -7.08 9.34
C HIS A 20 6.76 -6.08 8.37
N PRO A 21 6.37 -4.79 8.35
CA PRO A 21 6.89 -3.84 7.37
C PRO A 21 8.40 -3.58 7.51
N GLN A 22 8.96 -3.81 8.70
CA GLN A 22 10.39 -3.66 9.00
C GLN A 22 11.31 -4.50 8.10
N ASP A 23 10.82 -5.64 7.62
CA ASP A 23 11.62 -6.52 6.77
C ASP A 23 11.74 -5.95 5.34
N TYR A 24 10.75 -5.15 4.93
CA TYR A 24 10.56 -4.68 3.56
C TYR A 24 10.81 -3.18 3.38
N CYS A 25 11.20 -2.44 4.43
CA CYS A 25 11.48 -1.01 4.37
C CYS A 25 12.98 -0.69 4.59
N PHE A 26 13.40 0.50 4.15
CA PHE A 26 14.79 0.95 4.27
C PHE A 26 15.22 1.20 5.71
N ASP A 27 14.35 1.82 6.52
CA ASP A 27 14.60 2.13 7.92
C ASP A 27 13.58 1.39 8.82
N PRO A 28 13.92 0.17 9.28
CA PRO A 28 13.06 -0.69 10.13
C PRO A 28 12.50 -0.03 11.38
N GLU A 29 13.24 0.93 11.97
CA GLU A 29 12.88 1.56 13.24
C GLU A 29 11.95 2.77 13.04
N ARG A 30 11.92 3.33 11.83
CA ARG A 30 11.22 4.59 11.52
C ARG A 30 10.11 4.45 10.49
N ASP A 31 10.33 3.64 9.47
CA ASP A 31 9.42 3.53 8.35
C ASP A 31 8.25 2.61 8.71
N PHE A 32 7.03 3.10 8.48
CA PHE A 32 5.77 2.41 8.79
C PHE A 32 5.51 2.07 10.27
N THR A 33 6.37 2.49 11.21
CA THR A 33 6.16 2.28 12.66
C THR A 33 5.08 3.18 13.26
N ARG A 34 4.76 4.30 12.62
CA ARG A 34 3.71 5.24 13.04
C ARG A 34 2.43 5.06 12.21
N LYS A 35 1.27 5.11 12.86
CA LYS A 35 -0.04 5.14 12.20
C LYS A 35 -0.20 6.44 11.41
N ARG A 36 -0.19 6.34 10.08
CA ARG A 36 -0.40 7.46 9.13
C ARG A 36 -1.62 7.19 8.26
N LYS A 37 -2.06 8.21 7.51
CA LYS A 37 -3.16 8.09 6.54
C LYS A 37 -2.88 7.05 5.45
N ILE A 38 -1.62 6.88 5.08
CA ILE A 38 -1.15 5.87 4.12
C ILE A 38 -0.31 4.87 4.90
N SER A 39 -0.82 3.64 5.03
CA SER A 39 -0.12 2.53 5.67
C SER A 39 0.73 1.73 4.68
N ALA A 40 1.63 0.87 5.18
CA ALA A 40 2.38 -0.06 4.32
C ALA A 40 1.45 -0.92 3.46
N LYS A 41 0.34 -1.38 4.06
CA LYS A 41 -0.72 -2.12 3.38
C LYS A 41 -1.32 -1.36 2.20
N ASP A 42 -1.60 -0.07 2.37
CA ASP A 42 -2.19 0.76 1.30
C ASP A 42 -1.21 0.94 0.14
N VAL A 43 0.06 1.14 0.45
CA VAL A 43 1.13 1.22 -0.57
C VAL A 43 1.25 -0.10 -1.34
N ILE A 44 1.36 -1.23 -0.65
CA ILE A 44 1.51 -2.56 -1.27
C ILE A 44 0.28 -2.88 -2.14
N LYS A 45 -0.92 -2.66 -1.60
CA LYS A 45 -2.17 -2.82 -2.38
C LYS A 45 -2.19 -1.91 -3.59
N GLY A 46 -1.76 -0.66 -3.44
CA GLY A 46 -1.71 0.29 -4.53
C GLY A 46 -0.82 -0.19 -5.65
N VAL A 47 0.45 -0.49 -5.33
CA VAL A 47 1.44 -0.96 -6.31
C VAL A 47 0.96 -2.19 -7.08
N ILE A 48 0.34 -3.17 -6.41
CA ILE A 48 -0.15 -4.39 -7.08
C ILE A 48 -1.40 -4.14 -7.94
N ASN A 49 -2.25 -3.20 -7.54
CA ASN A 49 -3.50 -2.89 -8.27
C ASN A 49 -3.33 -1.80 -9.33
N MET A 50 -2.14 -1.21 -9.49
CA MET A 50 -1.89 -0.22 -10.55
C MET A 50 -2.17 -0.85 -11.91
N SER A 51 -3.00 -0.17 -12.71
CA SER A 51 -3.54 -0.70 -13.99
C SER A 51 -3.02 0.04 -15.21
N GLY A 52 -2.02 0.92 -15.02
CA GLY A 52 -1.39 1.70 -16.09
C GLY A 52 -2.11 3.01 -16.41
N SER A 53 -3.02 3.45 -15.53
CA SER A 53 -3.65 4.76 -15.64
C SER A 53 -2.78 5.85 -14.99
N SER A 54 -3.24 7.10 -14.94
CA SER A 54 -2.48 8.13 -14.24
C SER A 54 -2.46 7.86 -12.74
N LEU A 55 -1.30 8.05 -12.09
CA LEU A 55 -1.14 7.83 -10.65
C LEU A 55 -2.17 8.61 -9.82
N LYS A 56 -2.60 9.79 -10.28
CA LYS A 56 -3.65 10.56 -9.64
C LYS A 56 -4.96 9.78 -9.60
N ASN A 57 -5.39 9.21 -10.72
CA ASN A 57 -6.63 8.44 -10.81
C ASN A 57 -6.55 7.18 -9.95
N GLU A 58 -5.39 6.50 -9.95
CA GLU A 58 -5.22 5.29 -9.12
C GLU A 58 -5.28 5.60 -7.62
N VAL A 59 -4.70 6.73 -7.19
CA VAL A 59 -4.85 7.19 -5.79
C VAL A 59 -6.30 7.55 -5.48
N ILE A 60 -7.02 8.18 -6.40
CA ILE A 60 -8.45 8.45 -6.23
C ILE A 60 -9.24 7.15 -6.06
N ASP A 61 -9.01 6.17 -6.93
CA ASP A 61 -9.70 4.88 -6.92
C ASP A 61 -9.42 4.07 -5.64
N MET A 62 -8.17 4.12 -5.14
CA MET A 62 -7.78 3.44 -3.90
C MET A 62 -8.47 4.02 -2.65
N PHE A 63 -8.62 5.34 -2.59
CA PHE A 63 -9.12 6.05 -1.41
C PHE A 63 -10.58 6.51 -1.57
N MET A 64 -11.27 6.05 -2.63
CA MET A 64 -12.70 6.24 -2.91
C MET A 64 -13.16 7.70 -2.75
N GLU A 65 -12.38 8.67 -3.21
CA GLU A 65 -12.67 10.11 -3.09
C GLU A 65 -13.00 10.58 -1.65
N SER A 66 -12.48 9.89 -0.63
CA SER A 66 -12.67 10.32 0.75
C SER A 66 -12.05 11.70 0.99
N SER A 67 -12.63 12.47 1.91
CA SER A 67 -12.08 13.77 2.35
C SER A 67 -10.67 13.63 2.94
N ASP A 68 -10.27 12.42 3.32
CA ASP A 68 -8.95 12.08 3.83
C ASP A 68 -7.96 11.58 2.76
N MET A 69 -8.32 11.69 1.48
CA MET A 69 -7.47 11.26 0.37
C MET A 69 -6.06 11.88 0.46
N PRO A 70 -5.00 11.06 0.39
CA PRO A 70 -3.65 11.58 0.31
C PRO A 70 -3.38 12.24 -1.03
N THR A 71 -2.47 13.21 -1.04
CA THR A 71 -1.95 13.75 -2.31
C THR A 71 -1.05 12.72 -2.99
N THR A 72 -0.98 12.77 -4.33
CA THR A 72 -0.09 11.91 -5.11
C THR A 72 1.38 11.94 -4.62
N PRO A 73 2.00 13.10 -4.31
CA PRO A 73 3.34 13.12 -3.73
C PRO A 73 3.45 12.42 -2.38
N ALA A 74 2.42 12.51 -1.53
CA ALA A 74 2.41 11.81 -0.24
C ALA A 74 2.40 10.29 -0.42
N PHE A 75 1.69 9.78 -1.45
CA PHE A 75 1.75 8.37 -1.82
C PHE A 75 3.14 7.96 -2.30
N ILE A 76 3.76 8.73 -3.19
CA ILE A 76 5.12 8.47 -3.70
C ILE A 76 6.13 8.42 -2.53
N GLN A 77 6.08 9.39 -1.61
CA GLN A 77 6.96 9.43 -0.44
C GLN A 77 6.80 8.22 0.48
N GLN A 78 5.63 7.58 0.51
CA GLN A 78 5.41 6.36 1.29
C GLN A 78 5.89 5.13 0.53
N ARG A 79 5.67 5.10 -0.79
CA ARG A 79 6.21 4.06 -1.67
C ARG A 79 7.73 4.00 -1.61
N ASP A 80 8.41 5.14 -1.62
CA ASP A 80 9.87 5.22 -1.64
C ASP A 80 10.54 4.71 -0.34
N LYS A 81 9.75 4.41 0.70
CA LYS A 81 10.24 3.76 1.93
C LYS A 81 10.35 2.24 1.79
N LEU A 82 9.66 1.65 0.82
CA LEU A 82 9.79 0.23 0.52
C LEU A 82 11.12 -0.01 -0.19
N LYS A 83 11.82 -1.06 0.22
CA LYS A 83 13.03 -1.50 -0.47
C LYS A 83 12.68 -1.92 -1.90
N PRO A 84 13.48 -1.56 -2.92
CA PRO A 84 13.40 -2.17 -4.23
C PRO A 84 13.61 -3.67 -4.08
N THR A 85 12.83 -4.45 -4.81
CA THR A 85 13.17 -5.84 -5.15
C THR A 85 14.42 -5.89 -6.01
#